data_AF-A0A952HHB6-F1
#
_entry.id   AF-A0A952HHB6-F1
#
_cell.length_a   1.000
_cell.length_b   1.000
_cell.length_c   1.000
_cell.angle_alpha   90.00
_cell.angle_beta   90.00
_cell.angle_gamma   90.00
#
_symmetry.space_group_name_H-M   'P 1'
#
loop_
_entity.id
_entity.type
_entity.pdbx_description
1 polymer ?
#
loop_
_entity_poly.entity_id
_entity_poly.type
_entity_poly.pdbx_seq_one_letter_code
_entity_poly.pdbx_strand_id
1 'polypeptide(L)'
;MAKALHPETRDVRPRALLLFGAGLLVFLALAAIALKLIFNTTPYWPLTDAGAHNSETNPMLQREPATDLAAFRMQEDADLGKLGWVDRKAGIARIPIEDAMKLIAVQGLPDWTRQVVSAGQDCALLEQQVPRTPQARKCDTVADPANGAAKPQDLVAPAPAVRP
;
A
#
# COMPACT_ATOMS: atom_id res chain seq x y z
N MET A 1 76.02 -16.36 -35.77
CA MET A 1 75.11 -15.52 -36.58
C MET A 1 74.07 -14.90 -35.63
N ALA A 2 74.36 -13.74 -35.03
CA ALA A 2 73.40 -13.06 -34.15
C ALA A 2 72.56 -12.08 -34.99
N LYS A 3 71.24 -12.29 -35.02
CA LYS A 3 70.31 -11.42 -35.75
C LYS A 3 70.05 -10.17 -34.91
N ALA A 4 70.50 -9.02 -35.37
CA ALA A 4 70.25 -7.74 -34.71
C ALA A 4 68.74 -7.45 -34.72
N LEU A 5 68.15 -7.39 -33.51
CA LEU A 5 66.78 -6.97 -33.30
C LEU A 5 66.72 -5.46 -33.58
N HIS A 6 66.06 -5.07 -34.65
CA HIS A 6 65.91 -3.66 -35.00
C HIS A 6 64.87 -3.05 -34.06
N PRO A 7 65.19 -1.99 -33.29
CA PRO A 7 64.17 -1.24 -32.57
C PRO A 7 63.29 -0.50 -33.59
N GLU A 8 62.01 -0.88 -33.68
CA GLU A 8 61.03 -0.21 -34.54
C GLU A 8 60.65 1.13 -33.90
N THR A 9 61.30 2.21 -34.34
CA THR A 9 60.98 3.59 -33.97
C THR A 9 59.93 4.18 -34.90
N ARG A 10 58.80 3.48 -35.07
CA ARG A 10 57.60 4.10 -35.64
C ARG A 10 56.87 4.83 -34.53
N ASP A 11 57.52 5.88 -34.03
CA ASP A 11 56.99 6.71 -32.96
C ASP A 11 55.65 7.32 -33.37
N VAL A 12 54.70 7.21 -32.45
CA VAL A 12 53.38 7.81 -32.55
C VAL A 12 53.55 9.28 -32.95
N ARG A 13 52.91 9.69 -34.05
CA ARG A 13 53.03 11.06 -34.56
C ARG A 13 52.56 12.04 -33.46
N PRO A 14 53.42 12.90 -32.91
CA PRO A 14 53.08 13.73 -31.74
C PRO A 14 51.90 14.66 -32.04
N ARG A 15 51.78 15.12 -33.28
CA ARG A 15 50.65 15.92 -33.76
C ARG A 15 49.32 15.15 -33.73
N ALA A 16 49.33 13.85 -34.05
CA ALA A 16 48.12 13.04 -33.99
C ALA A 16 47.66 12.83 -32.54
N LEU A 17 48.61 12.62 -31.63
CA LEU A 17 48.33 12.51 -30.19
C LEU A 17 47.78 13.81 -29.61
N LEU A 18 48.35 14.97 -30.00
CA LEU A 18 47.85 16.28 -29.59
C LEU A 18 46.45 16.58 -30.14
N LEU A 19 46.19 16.27 -31.42
CA LEU A 19 44.85 16.46 -32.01
C LEU A 19 43.81 15.56 -31.35
N PHE A 20 44.16 14.32 -31.03
CA PHE A 20 43.28 13.40 -30.32
C PHE A 20 42.97 13.92 -28.90
N GLY A 21 43.98 14.33 -28.15
CA GLY A 21 43.81 14.90 -26.81
C GLY A 21 42.96 16.17 -26.82
N ALA A 22 43.21 17.07 -27.76
CA ALA A 22 42.40 18.27 -27.95
C ALA A 22 40.95 17.92 -28.31
N GLY A 23 40.74 16.96 -29.20
CA GLY A 23 39.40 16.48 -29.57
C GLY A 23 38.63 15.90 -28.38
N LEU A 24 39.29 15.11 -27.54
CA LEU A 24 38.68 14.55 -26.32
C LEU A 24 38.26 15.66 -25.34
N LEU A 25 39.11 16.67 -25.12
CA LEU A 25 38.79 17.80 -24.25
C LEU A 25 37.59 18.60 -24.78
N VAL A 26 37.56 18.86 -26.09
CA VAL A 26 36.42 19.54 -26.74
C VAL A 26 35.14 18.72 -26.58
N PHE A 27 35.20 17.40 -26.79
CA PHE A 27 34.05 16.52 -26.61
C PHE A 27 33.52 16.54 -25.18
N LEU A 28 34.40 16.43 -24.17
CA LEU A 28 34.02 16.51 -22.76
C LEU A 28 33.38 17.86 -22.40
N ALA A 29 33.93 18.96 -22.92
CA ALA A 29 33.38 20.29 -22.72
C ALA A 29 31.98 20.42 -23.35
N LEU A 30 31.80 19.95 -24.59
CA LEU A 30 30.50 19.96 -25.26
C LEU A 30 29.47 19.08 -24.53
N ALA A 31 29.87 17.90 -24.06
CA ALA A 31 29.00 17.03 -23.27
C ALA A 31 28.57 17.68 -21.95
N ALA A 32 29.48 18.34 -21.24
CA ALA A 32 29.16 19.07 -20.02
C ALA A 32 28.23 20.26 -20.27
N ILE A 33 28.44 21.00 -21.37
CA ILE A 33 27.56 22.10 -21.79
C ILE A 33 26.17 21.57 -22.14
N ALA A 34 26.08 20.50 -22.92
CA ALA A 34 24.81 19.86 -23.26
C ALA A 34 24.08 19.37 -22.00
N LEU A 35 24.80 18.74 -21.06
CA LEU A 35 24.25 18.33 -19.78
C LEU A 35 23.71 19.53 -19.00
N LYS A 36 24.43 20.65 -18.95
CA LYS A 36 23.98 21.89 -18.29
C LYS A 36 22.77 22.55 -18.97
N LEU A 37 22.66 22.45 -20.29
CA LEU A 37 21.54 23.02 -21.05
C LEU A 37 20.28 22.17 -20.93
N ILE A 38 20.43 20.84 -20.96
CA ILE A 38 19.32 19.88 -20.85
C ILE A 38 18.86 19.75 -19.40
N PHE A 39 19.81 19.57 -18.49
CA PHE A 39 19.57 19.47 -17.06
C PHE A 39 20.01 20.79 -16.46
N ASN A 40 19.06 21.58 -15.93
CA ASN A 40 19.39 22.78 -15.17
C ASN A 40 20.11 22.36 -13.87
N THR A 41 21.44 22.14 -13.94
CA THR A 41 22.26 21.63 -12.83
C THR A 41 22.56 22.71 -11.79
N THR A 42 21.56 23.52 -11.44
CA THR A 42 21.63 24.37 -10.25
C THR A 42 21.84 23.43 -9.05
N PRO A 43 22.99 23.50 -8.36
CA PRO A 43 23.23 22.64 -7.20
C PRO A 43 22.20 23.00 -6.13
N TYR A 44 21.26 22.08 -5.88
CA TYR A 44 20.28 22.19 -4.80
C TYR A 44 20.94 21.73 -3.48
N TRP A 45 22.00 22.41 -3.06
CA TRP A 45 22.66 22.16 -1.78
C TRP A 45 23.11 23.50 -1.19
N PRO A 46 22.76 23.82 0.06
CA PRO A 46 22.43 22.92 1.16
C PRO A 46 20.93 22.66 1.32
N LEU A 47 20.58 21.52 1.92
CA LEU A 47 19.27 21.24 2.54
C LEU A 47 19.03 22.16 3.75
N THR A 48 19.22 23.48 3.60
CA THR A 48 18.78 24.48 4.57
C THR A 48 17.32 24.77 4.27
N ASP A 49 16.43 24.05 4.97
CA ASP A 49 15.06 24.43 5.41
C ASP A 49 14.08 25.14 4.46
N ALA A 50 14.40 25.39 3.20
CA ALA A 50 13.46 25.96 2.22
C ALA A 50 12.46 24.91 1.68
N GLY A 51 12.63 23.64 2.08
CA GLY A 51 11.66 22.55 1.90
C GLY A 51 10.88 22.19 3.18
N ALA A 52 11.20 22.78 4.32
CA ALA A 52 10.44 22.59 5.57
C ALA A 52 9.03 23.21 5.50
N HIS A 53 8.77 24.02 4.47
CA HIS A 53 7.44 24.57 4.19
C HIS A 53 6.51 23.63 3.39
N ASN A 54 6.93 22.40 3.09
CA ASN A 54 6.05 21.37 2.52
C ASN A 54 5.82 20.18 3.49
N SER A 55 5.92 20.42 4.80
CA SER A 55 5.58 19.41 5.81
C SER A 55 4.08 19.14 5.97
N GLU A 56 3.22 19.78 5.16
CA GLU A 56 1.77 19.57 5.24
C GLU A 56 1.28 18.32 4.48
N THR A 57 2.05 17.76 3.53
CA THR A 57 1.56 16.65 2.68
C THR A 57 2.36 15.35 2.74
N ASN A 58 3.43 15.27 3.52
CA ASN A 58 4.12 14.00 3.74
C ASN A 58 3.75 13.49 5.15
N PRO A 59 3.11 12.31 5.29
CA PRO A 59 2.77 11.78 6.61
C PRO A 59 4.02 11.73 7.48
N MET A 60 4.04 12.54 8.53
CA MET A 60 5.15 12.56 9.47
C MET A 60 5.25 11.17 10.12
N LEU A 61 6.47 10.66 10.23
CA LEU A 61 6.69 9.41 10.95
C LEU A 61 6.31 9.62 12.43
N GLN A 62 5.53 8.69 12.98
CA GLN A 62 5.17 8.71 14.38
C GLN A 62 6.44 8.69 15.25
N ARG A 63 6.54 9.64 16.19
CA ARG A 63 7.77 9.84 16.99
C ARG A 63 8.04 8.69 17.96
N GLU A 64 7.00 8.18 18.61
CA GLU A 64 7.12 7.14 19.65
C GLU A 64 6.07 6.02 19.46
N PRO A 65 6.17 5.22 18.38
CA PRO A 65 5.14 4.24 18.05
C PRO A 65 4.92 3.18 19.14
N ALA A 66 5.96 2.84 19.92
CA ALA A 66 5.85 1.85 20.99
C ALA A 66 5.01 2.37 22.19
N THR A 67 5.27 3.60 22.63
CA THR A 67 4.55 4.24 23.74
C THR A 67 3.08 4.46 23.35
N ASP A 68 2.85 4.99 22.15
CA ASP A 68 1.52 5.28 21.65
C ASP A 68 0.69 4.00 21.50
N LEU A 69 1.29 2.92 20.98
CA LEU A 69 0.63 1.62 20.87
C LEU A 69 0.30 1.01 22.23
N ALA A 70 1.18 1.16 23.22
CA ALA A 70 0.92 0.67 24.58
C ALA A 70 -0.25 1.43 25.22
N ALA A 71 -0.27 2.76 25.10
CA ALA A 71 -1.38 3.59 25.61
C ALA A 71 -2.70 3.25 24.93
N PHE A 72 -2.69 3.07 23.61
CA PHE A 72 -3.86 2.68 22.82
C PHE A 72 -4.42 1.32 23.29
N ARG A 73 -3.56 0.30 23.41
CA ARG A 73 -3.98 -1.03 23.89
C ARG A 73 -4.58 -0.98 25.29
N MET A 74 -3.96 -0.24 26.21
CA MET A 74 -4.48 -0.08 27.56
C MET A 74 -5.87 0.56 27.56
N GLN A 75 -6.12 1.52 26.68
CA GLN A 75 -7.42 2.16 26.54
C GLN A 75 -8.46 1.18 25.98
N GLU A 76 -8.12 0.44 24.92
CA GLU A 76 -9.00 -0.57 24.33
C GLU A 76 -9.36 -1.66 25.35
N ASP A 77 -8.37 -2.24 26.04
CA ASP A 77 -8.60 -3.27 27.05
C ASP A 77 -9.51 -2.78 28.18
N ALA A 78 -9.35 -1.52 28.60
CA ALA A 78 -10.20 -0.91 29.61
C ALA A 78 -11.64 -0.72 29.12
N ASP A 79 -11.86 -0.51 27.82
CA ASP A 79 -13.19 -0.38 27.22
C ASP A 79 -13.88 -1.74 27.06
N LEU A 80 -13.14 -2.78 26.67
CA LEU A 80 -13.65 -4.15 26.48
C LEU A 80 -14.19 -4.77 27.78
N GLY A 81 -13.61 -4.40 28.93
CA GLY A 81 -14.03 -4.90 30.25
C GLY A 81 -15.17 -4.11 30.90
N LYS A 82 -15.77 -3.12 30.24
CA LYS A 82 -16.75 -2.21 30.85
C LYS A 82 -18.04 -2.09 30.06
N LEU A 83 -19.14 -2.02 30.82
CA LEU A 83 -20.44 -1.61 30.30
C LEU A 83 -20.39 -0.16 29.83
N GLY A 84 -20.93 0.10 28.66
CA GLY A 84 -20.96 1.44 28.08
C GLY A 84 -22.04 1.59 27.02
N TRP A 85 -22.39 2.82 26.68
CA TRP A 85 -23.25 3.09 25.53
C TRP A 85 -22.40 3.37 24.30
N VAL A 86 -22.70 2.70 23.19
CA VAL A 86 -22.09 2.98 21.88
C VAL A 86 -22.91 4.04 21.17
N ASP A 87 -24.24 3.82 21.09
CA ASP A 87 -25.20 4.81 20.59
C ASP A 87 -26.48 4.73 21.41
N ARG A 88 -26.71 5.74 22.26
CA ARG A 88 -27.90 5.82 23.10
C ARG A 88 -29.18 6.03 22.29
N LYS A 89 -29.11 6.74 21.17
CA LYS A 89 -30.29 7.05 20.35
C LYS A 89 -30.75 5.80 19.59
N ALA A 90 -29.80 5.01 19.11
CA ALA A 90 -30.08 3.73 18.47
C ALA A 90 -30.33 2.58 19.45
N GLY A 91 -30.16 2.80 20.76
CA GLY A 91 -30.33 1.77 21.78
C GLY A 91 -29.20 0.71 21.80
N ILE A 92 -28.02 1.06 21.29
CA ILE A 92 -26.87 0.16 21.17
C ILE A 92 -25.92 0.37 22.35
N ALA A 93 -25.79 -0.66 23.18
CA ALA A 93 -24.88 -0.70 24.32
C ALA A 93 -23.75 -1.73 24.10
N ARG A 94 -22.59 -1.45 24.68
CA ARG A 94 -21.46 -2.37 24.81
C ARG A 94 -21.57 -3.10 26.14
N ILE A 95 -21.40 -4.42 26.10
CA ILE A 95 -21.28 -5.28 27.28
C ILE A 95 -19.85 -5.84 27.39
N PRO A 96 -19.35 -6.12 28.60
CA PRO A 96 -18.07 -6.80 28.79
C PRO A 96 -18.02 -8.12 28.02
N ILE A 97 -16.88 -8.45 27.43
CA ILE A 97 -16.73 -9.65 26.60
C ILE A 97 -17.06 -10.92 27.39
N GLU A 98 -16.65 -10.99 28.65
CA GLU A 98 -16.91 -12.14 29.53
C GLU A 98 -18.41 -12.38 29.70
N ASP A 99 -19.19 -11.31 29.81
CA ASP A 99 -20.63 -11.41 29.96
C ASP A 99 -21.31 -11.73 28.63
N ALA A 100 -20.80 -11.18 27.51
CA ALA A 100 -21.25 -11.57 26.17
C ALA A 100 -21.06 -13.07 25.94
N MET A 101 -19.89 -13.60 26.28
CA MET A 101 -19.60 -15.04 26.16
C MET A 101 -20.56 -15.88 27.01
N LYS A 102 -20.84 -15.48 28.26
CA LYS A 102 -21.80 -16.18 29.12
C LYS A 102 -23.21 -16.14 28.54
N LEU A 103 -23.66 -14.99 28.04
CA LEU A 103 -24.98 -14.84 27.45
C LEU A 103 -25.13 -15.74 26.22
N ILE A 104 -24.14 -15.78 25.34
CA ILE A 104 -24.16 -16.67 24.17
C ILE A 104 -24.11 -18.15 24.60
N ALA A 105 -23.33 -18.49 25.62
CA ALA A 105 -23.28 -19.86 26.13
C ALA A 105 -24.63 -20.33 26.69
N VAL A 106 -25.40 -19.44 27.30
CA VAL A 106 -26.72 -19.76 27.89
C VAL A 106 -27.84 -19.70 26.84
N GLN A 107 -27.84 -18.70 25.96
CA GLN A 107 -28.95 -18.40 25.05
C GLN A 107 -28.75 -19.02 23.65
N GLY A 108 -27.54 -19.49 23.32
CA GLY A 108 -27.16 -19.88 21.98
C GLY A 108 -26.79 -18.68 21.10
N LEU A 109 -26.38 -18.93 19.85
CA LEU A 109 -26.10 -17.87 18.90
C LEU A 109 -27.41 -17.22 18.41
N PRO A 110 -27.47 -15.89 18.28
CA PRO A 110 -28.56 -15.21 17.58
C PRO A 110 -28.69 -15.67 16.12
N ASP A 111 -29.90 -15.58 15.57
CA ASP A 111 -30.14 -15.79 14.13
C ASP A 111 -29.60 -14.59 13.32
N TRP A 112 -28.28 -14.55 13.16
CA TRP A 112 -27.58 -13.54 12.35
C TRP A 112 -27.96 -13.63 10.87
N THR A 113 -28.37 -14.81 10.41
CA THR A 113 -28.73 -15.07 9.01
C THR A 113 -29.96 -14.29 8.56
N ARG A 114 -30.95 -14.03 9.43
CA ARG A 114 -32.10 -13.19 9.07
C ARG A 114 -31.69 -11.73 8.79
N GLN A 115 -30.59 -11.26 9.36
CA GLN A 115 -30.15 -9.87 9.28
C GLN A 115 -29.10 -9.62 8.18
N VAL A 116 -28.38 -10.66 7.76
CA VAL A 116 -27.30 -10.59 6.76
C VAL A 116 -27.81 -10.83 5.32
N VAL A 117 -29.05 -11.28 5.11
CA VAL A 117 -29.56 -11.63 3.76
C VAL A 117 -30.34 -10.47 3.13
N SER A 118 -29.78 -9.26 3.19
CA SER A 118 -30.15 -8.18 2.29
C SER A 118 -29.12 -8.14 1.16
N ALA A 119 -29.12 -9.18 0.31
CA ALA A 119 -28.13 -9.40 -0.75
C ALA A 119 -27.90 -8.18 -1.67
N GLY A 120 -28.91 -7.32 -1.84
CA GLY A 120 -28.78 -6.06 -2.59
C GLY A 120 -27.96 -4.96 -1.88
N GLN A 121 -27.96 -4.92 -0.55
CA GLN A 121 -27.17 -3.97 0.24
C GLN A 121 -25.70 -4.43 0.36
N ASP A 122 -25.47 -5.75 0.42
CA ASP A 122 -24.13 -6.32 0.55
C ASP A 122 -23.29 -6.09 -0.71
N CYS A 123 -23.88 -6.26 -1.90
CA CYS A 123 -23.18 -5.99 -3.15
C CYS A 123 -22.80 -4.52 -3.31
N ALA A 124 -23.70 -3.60 -2.93
CA ALA A 124 -23.39 -2.17 -2.94
C ALA A 124 -22.23 -1.81 -2.00
N LEU A 125 -22.15 -2.43 -0.81
CA LEU A 125 -21.04 -2.23 0.12
C LEU A 125 -19.72 -2.83 -0.41
N LEU A 126 -19.76 -4.02 -1.00
CA LEU A 126 -18.59 -4.70 -1.56
C LEU A 126 -17.98 -3.91 -2.73
N GLU A 127 -18.81 -3.34 -3.59
CA GLU A 127 -18.35 -2.49 -4.70
C GLU A 127 -17.75 -1.16 -4.20
N GLN A 128 -18.35 -0.55 -3.16
CA GLN A 128 -17.84 0.71 -2.61
C GLN A 128 -16.53 0.55 -1.85
N GLN A 129 -16.40 -0.52 -1.05
CA GLN A 129 -15.27 -0.69 -0.13
C GLN A 129 -14.17 -1.58 -0.70
N VAL A 130 -14.52 -2.59 -1.50
CA VAL A 130 -13.56 -3.59 -1.98
C VAL A 130 -13.79 -3.99 -3.46
N PRO A 131 -13.73 -3.02 -4.39
CA PRO A 131 -14.17 -3.19 -5.79
C PRO A 131 -13.40 -4.25 -6.59
N ARG A 132 -12.22 -4.69 -6.13
CA ARG A 132 -11.35 -5.64 -6.85
C ARG A 132 -11.45 -7.09 -6.36
N THR A 133 -12.37 -7.38 -5.46
CA THR A 133 -12.51 -8.72 -4.91
C THR A 133 -13.21 -9.68 -5.89
N PRO A 134 -12.84 -10.96 -5.94
CA PRO A 134 -13.60 -11.98 -6.67
C PRO A 134 -15.08 -12.04 -6.28
N GLN A 135 -15.38 -11.64 -5.04
CA GLN A 135 -16.73 -11.52 -4.48
C GLN A 135 -17.52 -10.41 -5.17
N ALA A 136 -16.92 -9.24 -5.45
CA ALA A 136 -17.58 -8.15 -6.18
C ALA A 136 -17.98 -8.55 -7.60
N ARG A 137 -17.18 -9.35 -8.32
CA ARG A 137 -17.55 -9.86 -9.67
C ARG A 137 -18.79 -10.76 -9.67
N LYS A 138 -19.12 -11.36 -8.53
CA LYS A 138 -20.35 -12.17 -8.40
C LYS A 138 -21.59 -11.28 -8.26
N CYS A 139 -21.44 -10.03 -7.81
CA CYS A 139 -22.54 -9.07 -7.72
C CYS A 139 -23.06 -8.66 -9.10
N ASP A 140 -22.18 -8.58 -10.11
CA ASP A 140 -22.56 -8.34 -11.51
C ASP A 140 -23.58 -9.37 -12.03
N THR A 141 -23.47 -10.63 -11.58
CA THR A 141 -24.36 -11.73 -12.02
C THR A 141 -25.71 -11.74 -11.32
N VAL A 142 -25.85 -11.04 -10.19
CA VAL A 142 -27.09 -10.93 -9.41
C VAL A 142 -27.94 -9.75 -9.87
N ALA A 143 -27.33 -8.74 -10.51
CA ALA A 143 -28.00 -7.52 -10.98
C ALA A 143 -28.67 -7.65 -12.37
N ASP A 144 -28.50 -8.78 -13.07
CA ASP A 144 -29.03 -8.97 -14.42
C ASP A 144 -30.46 -9.58 -14.40
N PRO A 145 -31.53 -8.81 -14.72
CA PRO A 145 -32.90 -9.29 -14.69
C PRO A 145 -33.21 -10.34 -15.79
N ALA A 146 -32.29 -10.60 -16.72
CA ALA A 146 -32.46 -11.57 -17.80
C ALA A 146 -32.14 -13.02 -17.39
N ASN A 147 -31.39 -13.24 -16.31
CA ASN A 147 -31.16 -14.57 -15.77
C ASN A 147 -32.12 -14.78 -14.60
N GLY A 148 -33.15 -15.61 -14.82
CA GLY A 148 -34.21 -15.87 -13.87
C GLY A 148 -33.67 -16.03 -12.45
N ALA A 149 -34.26 -15.27 -11.51
CA ALA A 149 -33.86 -15.17 -10.11
C ALA A 149 -33.28 -16.49 -9.58
N ALA A 150 -31.94 -16.56 -9.49
CA ALA A 150 -31.30 -17.68 -8.82
C ALA A 150 -31.82 -17.67 -7.38
N LYS A 151 -32.40 -18.80 -6.96
CA LYS A 151 -33.01 -18.91 -5.64
C LYS A 151 -31.90 -18.65 -4.61
N PRO A 152 -32.13 -17.85 -3.55
CA PRO A 152 -31.10 -17.53 -2.55
C PRO A 152 -30.45 -18.76 -1.89
N GLN A 153 -31.09 -19.91 -2.02
CA GLN A 153 -30.68 -21.22 -1.48
C GLN A 153 -29.51 -21.84 -2.25
N ASP A 154 -29.28 -21.42 -3.50
CA ASP A 154 -28.24 -21.99 -4.37
C ASP A 154 -26.86 -21.32 -4.17
N LEU A 155 -26.82 -20.22 -3.41
CA LEU A 155 -25.60 -19.45 -3.09
C LEU A 155 -25.02 -19.78 -1.71
N VAL A 156 -25.76 -20.53 -0.88
CA VAL A 156 -25.28 -21.00 0.41
C VAL A 156 -24.39 -22.22 0.17
N ALA A 157 -23.07 -22.02 0.24
CA ALA A 157 -22.17 -23.16 0.39
C ALA A 157 -22.62 -23.98 1.61
N PRO A 158 -22.75 -25.32 1.50
CA PRO A 158 -23.12 -26.13 2.66
C PRO A 158 -22.13 -25.86 3.79
N ALA A 159 -22.66 -25.64 5.00
CA ALA A 159 -21.85 -25.48 6.19
C ALA A 159 -20.79 -26.60 6.23
N PRO A 160 -19.52 -26.29 6.54
CA PRO A 160 -18.50 -27.33 6.64
C PRO A 160 -19.00 -28.35 7.67
N ALA A 161 -19.12 -29.61 7.24
CA ALA A 161 -19.54 -30.69 8.12
C ALA A 161 -18.61 -30.70 9.34
N VAL A 162 -19.17 -30.42 10.51
CA VAL A 162 -18.49 -30.61 11.79
C VAL A 162 -18.21 -32.11 11.88
N ARG A 163 -16.95 -32.49 11.69
CA ARG A 163 -16.51 -33.86 11.93
C ARG A 163 -16.52 -34.10 13.45
N PRO A 164 -17.04 -35.24 13.92
CA PRO A 164 -17.09 -35.56 15.35
C PRO A 164 -15.69 -35.65 15.97
#